data_AF-A0A0B7KEN6-F1
#
_entry.id   AF-A0A0B7KEN6-F1
#
_cell.length_a   1.000
_cell.length_b   1.000
_cell.length_c   1.000
_cell.angle_alpha   90.00
_cell.angle_beta   90.00
_cell.angle_gamma   90.00
#
_symmetry.space_group_name_H-M   'P 1'
#
loop_
_entity.id
_entity.type
_entity.pdbx_description
1 polymer ?
#
loop_
_entity_poly.entity_id
_entity_poly.type
_entity_poly.pdbx_seq_one_letter_code
_entity_poly.pdbx_strand_id
1 'polypeptide(L)'
;MQAYLVMNRHIHGPPKGLALKSLTKTCWMTSWGDGLMWKHESSAKIIGTDLFLRIVHTVEGKASDVRDAIDEGDHFVCMHVTTDSVDLVHGYTRSMRTDHTVAALRDPQAKERRCGLATLLGQPTIFFQECKDAPGFCPVCLTDYTTTIEQANVTETYWQTVDRWTFFKPTFDGVRVSITAYHQLGSCRNTDDWRWRALADLYVPRHDDIECRSSSLRNLRRYSPGIVKRAWQKQQQRPETRWSWLK
;
A
#
# COMPACT_ATOMS: atom_id res chain seq x y z
N MET A 1 -12.21 4.25 11.47
CA MET A 1 -13.06 5.28 12.13
C MET A 1 -13.10 6.62 11.38
N GLN A 2 -11.98 7.20 10.93
CA GLN A 2 -11.97 8.51 10.26
C GLN A 2 -12.76 8.56 8.92
N ALA A 3 -12.73 7.50 8.12
CA ALA A 3 -13.47 7.42 6.85
C ALA A 3 -14.99 7.65 7.02
N TYR A 4 -15.59 7.03 8.03
CA TYR A 4 -17.01 7.20 8.39
C TYR A 4 -17.33 8.67 8.70
N LEU A 5 -16.49 9.32 9.51
CA LEU A 5 -16.68 10.74 9.86
C LEU A 5 -16.54 11.67 8.66
N VAL A 6 -15.66 11.36 7.71
CA VAL A 6 -15.55 12.12 6.46
C VAL A 6 -16.82 11.97 5.62
N MET A 7 -17.33 10.75 5.49
CA MET A 7 -18.56 10.50 4.72
C MET A 7 -19.79 11.11 5.38
N ASN A 8 -19.88 11.13 6.71
CA ASN A 8 -20.96 11.82 7.42
C ASN A 8 -20.96 13.31 7.15
N ARG A 9 -19.79 13.96 7.10
CA ARG A 9 -19.70 15.38 6.72
C ARG A 9 -20.20 15.62 5.29
N HIS A 10 -19.85 14.73 4.36
CA HIS A 10 -20.28 14.84 2.97
C HIS A 10 -21.80 14.72 2.82
N ILE A 11 -22.44 13.87 3.62
CA ILE A 11 -23.88 13.58 3.53
C ILE A 11 -24.70 14.58 4.35
N HIS A 12 -24.29 14.87 5.58
CA HIS A 12 -25.06 15.63 6.56
C HIS A 12 -24.54 17.06 6.78
N GLY A 13 -23.50 17.45 6.03
CA GLY A 13 -22.93 18.79 6.05
C GLY A 13 -21.79 18.99 7.07
N PRO A 14 -21.18 20.20 7.06
CA PRO A 14 -19.99 20.53 7.85
C PRO A 14 -19.98 20.14 9.33
N PRO A 15 -21.05 20.36 10.12
CA PRO A 15 -21.01 20.10 11.56
C PRO A 15 -21.10 18.61 11.92
N LYS A 16 -21.32 17.72 10.94
CA LYS A 16 -21.58 16.30 11.17
C LYS A 16 -20.41 15.39 10.80
N GLY A 17 -19.19 15.90 10.78
CA GLY A 17 -18.01 15.06 10.56
C GLY A 17 -16.71 15.79 10.25
N LEU A 18 -15.73 15.02 9.79
CA LEU A 18 -14.38 15.52 9.48
C LEU A 18 -14.28 16.01 8.04
N ALA A 19 -13.46 17.04 7.82
CA ALA A 19 -13.16 17.51 6.47
C ALA A 19 -12.35 16.45 5.71
N LEU A 20 -12.59 16.27 4.40
CA LEU A 20 -11.87 15.30 3.56
C LEU A 20 -10.34 15.40 3.67
N LYS A 21 -9.82 16.63 3.82
CA LYS A 21 -8.38 16.89 4.02
C LYS A 21 -7.79 16.21 5.27
N SER A 22 -8.61 15.78 6.23
CA SER A 22 -8.12 15.03 7.40
C SER A 22 -7.57 13.65 7.04
N LEU A 23 -7.89 13.13 5.85
CA LEU A 23 -7.33 11.89 5.32
C LEU A 23 -6.08 12.15 4.46
N THR A 24 -5.67 13.41 4.29
CA THR A 24 -4.43 13.77 3.60
C THR A 24 -3.34 13.94 4.64
N LYS A 25 -2.42 12.97 4.69
CA LYS A 25 -1.30 12.96 5.63
C LYS A 25 -0.06 12.38 5.00
N THR A 26 1.08 12.90 5.44
CA THR A 26 2.39 12.31 5.22
C THR A 26 2.88 11.72 6.54
N CYS A 27 3.33 10.48 6.53
CA CYS A 27 3.92 9.83 7.70
C CYS A 27 5.04 8.88 7.29
N TRP A 28 5.92 8.56 8.22
CA TRP A 28 6.95 7.55 8.06
C TRP A 28 6.51 6.28 8.81
N MET A 29 6.69 5.13 8.18
CA MET A 29 6.40 3.83 8.77
C MET A 29 7.66 2.99 8.75
N THR A 30 7.90 2.26 9.83
CA THR A 30 9.02 1.34 9.91
C THR A 30 8.70 0.09 9.09
N SER A 31 9.70 -0.44 8.38
CA SER A 31 9.60 -1.78 7.77
C SER A 31 9.67 -2.87 8.86
N TRP A 32 10.53 -2.67 9.87
CA TRP A 32 10.74 -3.51 11.07
C TRP A 32 11.23 -2.69 12.26
N GLY A 33 11.49 -3.35 13.40
CA GLY A 33 12.06 -2.73 14.60
C GLY A 33 13.17 -1.74 14.29
N ASP A 34 14.17 -2.11 13.49
CA ASP A 34 15.21 -1.21 12.99
C ASP A 34 15.29 -1.29 11.47
N GLY A 35 15.60 -0.17 10.80
CA GLY A 35 15.87 -0.17 9.36
C GLY A 35 15.30 1.01 8.59
N LEU A 36 15.32 0.86 7.26
CA LEU A 36 14.86 1.89 6.33
C LEU A 36 13.34 2.08 6.45
N MET A 37 12.92 3.35 6.53
CA MET A 37 11.53 3.73 6.69
C MET A 37 10.82 3.91 5.35
N TRP A 38 9.56 3.50 5.31
CA TRP A 38 8.63 3.80 4.24
C TRP A 38 7.99 5.17 4.46
N LYS A 39 8.13 6.08 3.51
CA LYS A 39 7.35 7.32 3.44
C LYS A 39 5.97 7.01 2.87
N HIS A 40 4.93 7.44 3.56
CA HIS A 40 3.54 7.29 3.16
C HIS A 40 2.92 8.65 2.90
N GLU A 41 2.40 8.86 1.69
CA GLU A 41 1.68 10.07 1.32
C GLU A 41 0.28 9.71 0.88
N SER A 42 -0.70 10.05 1.72
CA SER A 42 -2.10 9.72 1.48
C SER A 42 -2.89 10.93 1.02
N SER A 43 -3.84 10.70 0.13
CA SER A 43 -4.87 11.68 -0.25
C SER A 43 -6.20 10.98 -0.50
N ALA A 44 -7.29 11.68 -0.29
CA ALA A 44 -8.62 11.10 -0.41
C ALA A 44 -9.55 11.97 -1.23
N LYS A 45 -10.57 11.35 -1.81
CA LYS A 45 -11.65 12.06 -2.50
C LYS A 45 -12.92 11.24 -2.56
N ILE A 46 -14.02 11.92 -2.84
CA ILE A 46 -15.33 11.30 -2.97
C ILE A 46 -15.71 11.34 -4.46
N ILE A 47 -16.06 10.18 -5.01
CA ILE A 47 -16.57 10.04 -6.39
C ILE A 47 -17.96 9.41 -6.30
N GLY A 48 -18.98 10.16 -6.71
CA GLY A 48 -20.36 9.74 -6.50
C GLY A 48 -20.65 9.61 -5.01
N THR A 49 -21.07 8.43 -4.57
CA THR A 49 -21.34 8.11 -3.16
C THR A 49 -20.17 7.43 -2.45
N ASP A 50 -19.06 7.18 -3.14
CA ASP A 50 -17.98 6.35 -2.63
C ASP A 50 -16.74 7.17 -2.25
N LEU A 51 -16.10 6.78 -1.16
CA LEU A 51 -14.80 7.28 -0.73
C LEU A 51 -13.70 6.51 -1.44
N PHE A 52 -12.75 7.26 -2.01
CA PHE A 52 -11.53 6.74 -2.57
C PHE A 52 -10.33 7.25 -1.79
N LEU A 53 -9.32 6.40 -1.64
CA LEU A 53 -8.04 6.72 -1.02
C LEU A 53 -6.92 6.43 -2.02
N ARG A 54 -5.95 7.33 -2.13
CA ARG A 54 -4.67 7.11 -2.79
C ARG A 54 -3.58 7.15 -1.74
N ILE A 55 -2.70 6.16 -1.74
CA ILE A 55 -1.51 6.13 -0.88
C ILE A 55 -0.30 5.93 -1.77
N VAL A 56 0.72 6.78 -1.61
CA VAL A 56 2.05 6.58 -2.19
C VAL A 56 2.95 6.05 -1.10
N HIS A 57 3.45 4.84 -1.31
CA HIS A 57 4.45 4.19 -0.47
C HIS A 57 5.80 4.37 -1.14
N THR A 58 6.75 5.01 -0.48
CA THR A 58 8.09 5.23 -1.02
C THR A 58 9.13 4.72 -0.05
N VAL A 59 10.06 3.92 -0.54
CA VAL A 59 11.29 3.55 0.16
C VAL A 59 12.45 3.89 -0.77
N GLU A 60 13.50 4.50 -0.23
CA GLU A 60 14.64 4.94 -1.03
C GLU A 60 15.94 4.85 -0.24
N GLY A 61 17.02 4.46 -0.92
CA GLY A 61 18.32 4.22 -0.31
C GLY A 61 19.27 3.45 -1.20
N LYS A 62 20.31 2.87 -0.60
CA LYS A 62 21.19 1.92 -1.28
C LYS A 62 20.38 0.73 -1.75
N ALA A 63 20.75 0.17 -2.90
CA ALA A 63 20.06 -0.99 -3.45
C ALA A 63 20.00 -2.16 -2.43
N SER A 64 21.07 -2.39 -1.67
CA SER A 64 21.07 -3.37 -0.58
C SER A 64 20.00 -3.10 0.46
N ASP A 65 20.01 -1.89 1.01
CA ASP A 65 19.19 -1.53 2.15
C ASP A 65 17.70 -1.44 1.77
N VAL A 66 17.41 -1.02 0.53
CA VAL A 66 16.06 -1.05 -0.04
C VAL A 66 15.59 -2.49 -0.25
N ARG A 67 16.46 -3.39 -0.71
CA ARG A 67 16.11 -4.80 -0.90
C ARG A 67 15.84 -5.48 0.43
N ASP A 68 16.67 -5.25 1.44
CA ASP A 68 16.48 -5.75 2.79
C ASP A 68 15.15 -5.23 3.36
N ALA A 69 14.86 -3.94 3.22
CA ALA A 69 13.60 -3.35 3.67
C ALA A 69 12.35 -3.89 2.95
N ILE A 70 12.49 -4.44 1.74
CA ILE A 70 11.41 -5.06 0.97
C ILE A 70 11.28 -6.55 1.31
N ASP A 71 12.39 -7.30 1.29
CA ASP A 71 12.41 -8.75 1.48
C ASP A 71 12.19 -9.15 2.91
N GLU A 72 12.85 -8.44 3.82
CA GLU A 72 12.63 -8.65 5.22
C GLU A 72 11.32 -7.98 5.58
N GLY A 73 10.90 -6.86 4.94
CA GLY A 73 9.77 -5.90 5.15
C GLY A 73 8.36 -6.34 5.62
N ASP A 74 7.77 -5.77 6.71
CA ASP A 74 6.34 -5.99 7.05
C ASP A 74 5.47 -4.89 6.40
N HIS A 75 5.75 -4.67 5.11
CA HIS A 75 5.11 -3.59 4.36
C HIS A 75 4.01 -4.13 3.44
N PHE A 76 2.88 -3.44 3.49
CA PHE A 76 1.64 -3.84 2.83
C PHE A 76 1.07 -2.69 2.01
N VAL A 77 0.75 -2.98 0.74
CA VAL A 77 -0.06 -2.10 -0.11
C VAL A 77 -1.52 -2.10 0.39
N CYS A 78 -1.99 -3.29 0.75
CA CYS A 78 -3.19 -3.52 1.54
C CYS A 78 -2.96 -4.80 2.35
N MET A 79 -3.86 -5.15 3.27
CA MET A 79 -3.72 -6.36 4.10
C MET A 79 -3.55 -7.68 3.32
N HIS A 80 -3.85 -7.68 2.02
CA HIS A 80 -3.75 -8.85 1.14
C HIS A 80 -2.55 -8.79 0.19
N VAL A 81 -1.91 -7.63 0.02
CA VAL A 81 -0.81 -7.45 -0.95
C VAL A 81 0.42 -6.96 -0.22
N THR A 82 1.41 -7.83 -0.10
CA THR A 82 2.67 -7.58 0.61
C THR A 82 3.78 -7.19 -0.37
N THR A 83 4.84 -6.55 0.14
CA THR A 83 6.08 -6.36 -0.62
C THR A 83 7.12 -7.43 -0.38
N ASP A 84 7.01 -8.17 0.73
CA ASP A 84 7.93 -9.25 1.09
C ASP A 84 7.70 -10.52 0.25
N SER A 85 8.79 -11.26 0.05
CA SER A 85 8.77 -12.60 -0.52
C SER A 85 9.09 -13.67 0.53
N VAL A 86 9.33 -13.25 1.78
CA VAL A 86 10.04 -14.06 2.75
C VAL A 86 9.29 -14.15 4.09
N ASP A 87 8.69 -15.31 4.29
CA ASP A 87 7.97 -15.77 5.47
C ASP A 87 8.96 -16.15 6.59
N LEU A 88 9.87 -15.25 6.98
CA LEU A 88 11.11 -15.63 7.71
C LEU A 88 10.95 -15.83 9.22
N VAL A 89 9.97 -15.22 9.89
CA VAL A 89 10.03 -15.15 11.37
C VAL A 89 8.73 -15.47 12.10
N HIS A 90 7.55 -15.38 11.47
CA HIS A 90 6.28 -15.56 12.19
C HIS A 90 5.43 -16.70 11.62
N GLY A 91 5.79 -17.94 11.96
CA GLY A 91 4.97 -19.13 11.68
C GLY A 91 3.53 -19.08 12.21
N TYR A 92 3.17 -18.06 13.01
CA TYR A 92 1.82 -17.85 13.55
C TYR A 92 0.89 -17.08 12.60
N THR A 93 1.41 -16.27 11.67
CA THR A 93 0.60 -15.52 10.67
C THR A 93 0.47 -16.26 9.32
N ARG A 94 1.08 -17.45 9.22
CA ARG A 94 1.08 -18.32 8.04
C ARG A 94 -0.30 -18.71 7.51
N SER A 95 -1.31 -18.72 8.37
CA SER A 95 -2.68 -19.12 8.00
C SER A 95 -3.47 -18.01 7.27
N MET A 96 -2.95 -16.76 7.26
CA MET A 96 -3.76 -15.58 6.89
C MET A 96 -3.15 -14.73 5.78
N ARG A 97 -1.86 -14.88 5.49
CA ARG A 97 -1.20 -14.13 4.41
C ARG A 97 -1.58 -14.73 3.06
N THR A 98 -2.27 -13.96 2.23
CA THR A 98 -2.58 -14.34 0.86
C THR A 98 -1.30 -14.30 0.00
N ASP A 99 -1.18 -15.22 -0.96
CA ASP A 99 -0.06 -15.38 -1.92
C ASP A 99 0.17 -14.18 -2.88
N HIS A 100 -0.34 -12.99 -2.55
CA HIS A 100 -0.28 -11.82 -3.42
C HIS A 100 0.84 -10.89 -2.96
N THR A 101 1.92 -10.91 -3.72
CA THR A 101 3.04 -9.99 -3.54
C THR A 101 3.05 -8.99 -4.69
N VAL A 102 3.68 -7.83 -4.51
CA VAL A 102 3.94 -6.90 -5.60
C VAL A 102 4.86 -7.57 -6.64
N ALA A 103 4.33 -7.88 -7.82
CA ALA A 103 5.04 -8.67 -8.84
C ALA A 103 6.36 -8.01 -9.28
N ALA A 104 6.37 -6.68 -9.41
CA ALA A 104 7.56 -5.90 -9.79
C ALA A 104 8.70 -5.95 -8.76
N LEU A 105 8.42 -6.36 -7.51
CA LEU A 105 9.41 -6.47 -6.45
C LEU A 105 9.88 -7.90 -6.19
N ARG A 106 9.35 -8.88 -6.93
CA ARG A 106 9.76 -10.28 -6.80
C ARG A 106 11.18 -10.44 -7.29
N ASP A 107 12.03 -10.97 -6.41
CA ASP A 107 13.36 -11.40 -6.80
C ASP A 107 13.31 -12.90 -7.19
N PRO A 108 13.56 -13.24 -8.46
CA PRO A 108 13.50 -14.63 -8.91
C PRO A 108 14.58 -15.52 -8.25
N GLN A 109 15.68 -14.93 -7.80
CA GLN A 109 16.81 -15.60 -7.16
C GLN A 109 16.71 -15.59 -5.62
N ALA A 110 15.65 -15.01 -5.03
CA ALA A 110 15.50 -14.97 -3.58
C ALA A 110 15.51 -16.35 -2.93
N LYS A 111 15.08 -17.40 -3.62
CA LYS A 111 15.14 -18.78 -3.09
C LYS A 111 16.56 -19.35 -3.07
N GLU A 112 17.39 -19.00 -4.05
CA GLU A 112 18.76 -19.51 -4.17
C GLU A 112 19.71 -18.81 -3.18
N ARG A 113 19.53 -17.49 -2.95
CA ARG A 113 20.28 -16.75 -1.92
C ARG A 113 20.05 -17.29 -0.50
N ARG A 114 18.87 -17.87 -0.23
CA ARG A 114 18.49 -18.41 1.09
C ARG A 114 19.29 -19.65 1.52
N CYS A 115 19.95 -20.37 0.60
CA CYS A 115 20.70 -21.58 0.94
C CYS A 115 22.15 -21.32 1.43
N GLY A 116 22.52 -20.06 1.72
CA GLY A 116 23.83 -19.72 2.31
C GLY A 116 25.04 -19.86 1.38
N LEU A 117 24.85 -20.34 0.14
CA LEU A 117 25.94 -20.47 -0.84
C LEU A 117 26.33 -19.13 -1.49
N ALA A 118 25.39 -18.20 -1.65
CA ALA A 118 25.64 -16.93 -2.35
C ALA A 118 26.57 -16.00 -1.55
N THR A 119 26.47 -16.00 -0.22
CA THR A 119 27.35 -15.24 0.68
C THR A 119 28.80 -15.75 0.65
N LEU A 120 29.00 -17.04 0.36
CA LEU A 120 30.34 -17.67 0.24
C LEU A 120 31.05 -17.36 -1.09
N LEU A 121 30.31 -16.95 -2.13
CA LEU A 121 30.84 -16.72 -3.48
C LEU A 121 31.02 -15.23 -3.82
N GLY A 122 30.84 -14.31 -2.86
CA GLY A 122 31.07 -12.88 -3.09
C GLY A 122 30.12 -12.24 -4.11
N GLN A 123 28.98 -12.88 -4.41
CA GLN A 123 27.97 -12.34 -5.31
C GLN A 123 26.64 -12.16 -4.58
N PRO A 124 26.26 -10.91 -4.36
CA PRO A 124 24.87 -10.56 -4.57
C PRO A 124 24.84 -9.25 -5.37
N THR A 125 24.69 -9.37 -6.69
CA THR A 125 24.11 -8.24 -7.41
C THR A 125 22.63 -8.23 -7.09
N ILE A 126 22.26 -7.35 -6.17
CA ILE A 126 20.87 -7.05 -5.89
C ILE A 126 20.33 -6.30 -7.11
N PHE A 127 19.54 -6.99 -7.93
CA PHE A 127 19.01 -6.42 -9.17
C PHE A 127 17.61 -5.86 -8.93
N PHE A 128 17.53 -4.54 -8.93
CA PHE A 128 16.28 -3.86 -9.23
C PHE A 128 16.13 -3.76 -10.75
N GLN A 129 15.09 -4.39 -11.28
CA GLN A 129 14.68 -4.11 -12.65
C GLN A 129 13.92 -2.79 -12.64
N GLU A 130 14.48 -1.76 -13.26
CA GLU A 130 13.78 -0.49 -13.43
C GLU A 130 12.45 -0.72 -14.14
N CYS A 131 11.41 -0.10 -13.61
CA CYS A 131 10.10 -0.13 -14.22
C CYS A 131 9.36 1.16 -13.91
N LYS A 132 8.43 1.51 -14.80
CA LYS A 132 7.60 2.70 -14.63
C LYS A 132 6.14 2.31 -14.69
N ASP A 133 5.41 2.67 -13.64
CA ASP A 133 3.97 2.44 -13.53
C ASP A 133 3.53 0.99 -13.78
N ALA A 134 4.36 0.01 -13.41
CA ALA A 134 4.06 -1.42 -13.54
C ALA A 134 2.75 -1.74 -12.79
N PRO A 135 1.70 -2.22 -13.48
CA PRO A 135 0.38 -2.34 -12.88
C PRO A 135 0.25 -3.58 -12.01
N GLY A 136 -0.55 -3.47 -10.94
CA GLY A 136 -0.99 -4.59 -10.14
C GLY A 136 -2.37 -4.34 -9.51
N PHE A 137 -2.95 -5.38 -8.93
CA PHE A 137 -4.23 -5.31 -8.26
C PHE A 137 -4.33 -6.33 -7.13
N CYS A 138 -5.23 -6.08 -6.19
CA CYS A 138 -5.63 -7.04 -5.17
C CYS A 138 -6.86 -7.83 -5.66
N PRO A 139 -6.85 -9.18 -5.60
CA PRO A 139 -8.00 -10.01 -5.94
C PRO A 139 -9.01 -10.16 -4.79
N VAL A 140 -8.69 -9.67 -3.59
CA VAL A 140 -9.58 -9.71 -2.42
C VAL A 140 -10.35 -8.40 -2.28
N CYS A 141 -9.65 -7.26 -2.25
CA CYS A 141 -10.26 -5.96 -2.03
C CYS A 141 -10.20 -5.06 -3.27
N LEU A 142 -10.93 -3.94 -3.25
CA LEU A 142 -10.91 -2.95 -4.33
C LEU A 142 -9.67 -2.05 -4.26
N THR A 143 -8.50 -2.67 -4.41
CA THR A 143 -7.21 -2.01 -4.53
C THR A 143 -6.59 -2.28 -5.90
N ASP A 144 -6.28 -1.22 -6.63
CA ASP A 144 -5.37 -1.25 -7.77
C ASP A 144 -4.09 -0.48 -7.39
N TYR A 145 -2.95 -0.85 -7.93
CA TYR A 145 -1.70 -0.14 -7.66
C TYR A 145 -0.79 -0.07 -8.89
N THR A 146 0.16 0.86 -8.85
CA THR A 146 1.31 0.86 -9.76
C THR A 146 2.62 0.94 -9.00
N THR A 147 3.65 0.31 -9.55
CA THR A 147 5.00 0.31 -9.00
C THR A 147 5.95 1.00 -9.98
N THR A 148 6.79 1.87 -9.44
CA THR A 148 7.91 2.50 -10.15
C THR A 148 9.18 2.20 -9.38
N ILE A 149 10.21 1.77 -10.11
CA ILE A 149 11.54 1.47 -9.60
C ILE A 149 12.52 2.22 -10.50
N GLU A 150 13.30 3.11 -9.93
CA GLU A 150 14.22 3.98 -10.67
C GLU A 150 15.51 4.21 -9.88
N GLN A 151 16.62 4.41 -10.60
CA GLN A 151 17.80 5.05 -10.02
C GLN A 151 17.50 6.53 -9.77
N ALA A 152 17.86 7.03 -8.59
CA ALA A 152 17.64 8.41 -8.21
C ALA A 152 18.69 8.89 -7.21
N ASN A 153 18.84 10.20 -7.11
CA ASN A 153 19.50 10.83 -5.97
C ASN A 153 18.54 10.78 -4.78
N VAL A 154 18.89 10.02 -3.73
CA VAL A 154 17.98 9.64 -2.64
C VAL A 154 18.55 9.97 -1.27
N THR A 155 17.65 10.14 -0.30
CA THR A 155 17.99 10.31 1.12
C THR A 155 17.51 9.10 1.90
N GLU A 156 18.43 8.36 2.52
CA GLU A 156 17.99 7.29 3.42
C GLU A 156 17.43 7.85 4.71
N THR A 157 16.26 7.36 5.07
CA THR A 157 15.58 7.66 6.34
C THR A 157 15.48 6.39 7.15
N TYR A 158 16.18 6.33 8.29
CA TYR A 158 16.19 5.15 9.17
C TYR A 158 15.43 5.40 10.45
N TRP A 159 14.87 4.32 10.99
CA TRP A 159 14.41 4.24 12.36
C TRP A 159 15.33 3.33 13.17
N GLN A 160 15.66 3.75 14.39
CA GLN A 160 16.44 2.98 15.35
C GLN A 160 15.69 2.89 16.69
N THR A 161 15.37 1.68 17.11
CA THR A 161 14.58 1.35 18.30
C THR A 161 15.26 1.78 19.58
N VAL A 162 16.59 1.61 19.64
CA VAL A 162 17.40 1.87 20.84
C VAL A 162 17.23 3.32 21.29
N ASP A 163 17.28 4.25 20.34
CA ASP A 163 17.26 5.69 20.65
C ASP A 163 15.93 6.37 20.27
N ARG A 164 15.05 5.71 19.50
CA ARG A 164 13.78 6.26 18.96
C ARG A 164 13.93 7.53 18.13
N TRP A 165 15.03 7.64 17.38
CA TRP A 165 15.27 8.76 16.46
C TRP A 165 15.14 8.32 15.01
N THR A 166 14.77 9.30 14.19
CA THR A 166 14.85 9.20 12.74
C THR A 166 16.14 9.86 12.27
N PHE A 167 16.96 9.11 11.54
CA PHE A 167 18.21 9.61 10.96
C PHE A 167 18.04 9.83 9.47
N PHE A 168 18.58 10.96 8.99
CA PHE A 168 18.66 11.29 7.57
C PHE A 168 20.12 11.25 7.14
N LYS A 169 20.47 10.38 6.19
CA LYS A 169 21.81 10.38 5.60
C LYS A 169 21.94 11.47 4.52
N PRO A 170 23.16 11.92 4.17
CA PRO A 170 23.38 12.74 2.98
C PRO A 170 22.82 12.06 1.73
N THR A 171 22.51 12.85 0.71
CA THR A 171 22.03 12.31 -0.55
C THR A 171 23.13 11.58 -1.32
N PHE A 172 22.77 10.50 -2.00
CA PHE A 172 23.66 9.72 -2.85
C PHE A 172 22.87 9.04 -3.97
N ASP A 173 23.57 8.49 -4.97
CA ASP A 173 22.94 7.74 -6.05
C ASP A 173 22.51 6.36 -5.55
N GLY A 174 21.20 6.14 -5.54
CA GLY A 174 20.59 4.92 -5.03
C GLY A 174 19.31 4.57 -5.78
N VAL A 175 18.50 3.73 -5.18
CA VAL A 175 17.25 3.24 -5.76
C VAL A 175 16.07 3.87 -5.02
N ARG A 176 15.07 4.32 -5.78
CA ARG A 176 13.75 4.68 -5.27
C ARG A 176 12.73 3.67 -5.74
N VAL A 177 12.00 3.09 -4.79
CA VAL A 177 10.82 2.27 -5.06
C VAL A 177 9.58 3.03 -4.59
N SER A 178 8.66 3.27 -5.51
CA SER A 178 7.38 3.91 -5.23
C SER A 178 6.22 3.03 -5.65
N ILE A 179 5.30 2.78 -4.73
CA ILE A 179 4.04 2.07 -4.99
C ILE A 179 2.90 3.06 -4.78
N THR A 180 2.15 3.37 -5.84
CA THR A 180 0.92 4.17 -5.73
C THR A 180 -0.29 3.25 -5.69
N ALA A 181 -0.89 3.11 -4.51
CA ALA A 181 -2.11 2.36 -4.27
C ALA A 181 -3.35 3.23 -4.42
N TYR A 182 -4.41 2.68 -5.00
CA TYR A 182 -5.73 3.29 -5.15
C TYR A 182 -6.78 2.35 -4.56
N HIS A 183 -7.48 2.80 -3.54
CA HIS A 183 -8.50 2.04 -2.82
C HIS A 183 -9.88 2.64 -3.03
N GLN A 184 -10.89 1.80 -3.24
CA GLN A 184 -12.30 2.18 -3.20
C GLN A 184 -12.94 1.60 -1.92
N LEU A 185 -13.24 2.47 -0.97
CA LEU A 185 -13.73 2.09 0.37
C LEU A 185 -15.26 1.95 0.42
N GLY A 186 -15.93 2.20 -0.70
CA GLY A 186 -17.39 2.24 -0.77
C GLY A 186 -17.98 3.49 -0.12
N SER A 187 -19.25 3.43 0.28
CA SER A 187 -19.92 4.61 0.84
C SER A 187 -19.56 4.87 2.30
N CYS A 188 -18.88 3.90 2.95
CA CYS A 188 -18.57 3.90 4.38
C CYS A 188 -19.78 4.25 5.26
N ARG A 189 -21.00 3.85 4.85
CA ARG A 189 -22.24 4.08 5.62
C ARG A 189 -22.63 2.88 6.45
N ASN A 190 -22.29 1.70 5.94
CA ASN A 190 -22.48 0.44 6.59
C ASN A 190 -21.10 -0.12 6.94
N THR A 191 -20.87 -0.44 8.21
CA THR A 191 -19.66 -1.16 8.63
C THR A 191 -19.58 -2.54 7.99
N ASP A 192 -20.71 -3.08 7.51
CA ASP A 192 -20.82 -4.30 6.72
C ASP A 192 -20.70 -4.10 5.20
N ASP A 193 -20.34 -2.91 4.71
CA ASP A 193 -19.93 -2.76 3.32
C ASP A 193 -18.70 -3.63 3.07
N TRP A 194 -18.86 -4.67 2.25
CA TRP A 194 -17.81 -5.64 1.94
C TRP A 194 -16.55 -4.96 1.40
N ARG A 195 -16.65 -3.79 0.74
CA ARG A 195 -15.49 -3.06 0.22
C ARG A 195 -14.63 -2.48 1.32
N TRP A 196 -15.26 -1.96 2.37
CA TRP A 196 -14.59 -1.47 3.56
C TRP A 196 -14.04 -2.64 4.38
N ARG A 197 -14.87 -3.68 4.62
CA ARG A 197 -14.45 -4.87 5.38
C ARG A 197 -13.26 -5.55 4.71
N ALA A 198 -13.35 -5.85 3.42
CA ALA A 198 -12.23 -6.44 2.68
C ALA A 198 -10.97 -5.56 2.66
N LEU A 199 -10.98 -4.28 3.07
CA LEU A 199 -9.77 -3.49 3.24
C LEU A 199 -9.29 -3.43 4.70
N ALA A 200 -10.22 -3.31 5.64
CA ALA A 200 -9.96 -2.97 7.04
C ALA A 200 -9.97 -4.19 7.98
N ASP A 201 -10.68 -5.25 7.63
CA ASP A 201 -10.73 -6.46 8.44
C ASP A 201 -9.37 -7.15 8.38
N LEU A 202 -8.71 -7.24 9.54
CA LEU A 202 -7.68 -8.24 9.85
C LEU A 202 -8.29 -9.64 9.98
N TYR A 203 -9.54 -9.84 9.52
CA TYR A 203 -10.41 -10.91 9.98
C TYR A 203 -9.89 -12.23 9.45
N VAL A 204 -9.13 -12.87 10.33
CA VAL A 204 -8.84 -14.28 10.36
C VAL A 204 -10.17 -15.01 10.22
N PRO A 205 -10.45 -15.69 9.10
CA PRO A 205 -11.55 -16.64 9.09
C PRO A 205 -11.16 -17.67 10.15
N ARG A 206 -11.94 -17.78 11.23
CA ARG A 206 -11.87 -19.01 12.03
C ARG A 206 -12.20 -20.14 11.06
N HIS A 207 -11.54 -21.28 11.23
CA HIS A 207 -11.61 -22.42 10.30
C HIS A 207 -13.04 -22.88 9.97
N ASP A 208 -14.02 -22.47 10.77
CA ASP A 208 -15.43 -22.84 10.64
C ASP A 208 -16.25 -21.91 9.70
N ASP A 209 -15.74 -20.74 9.31
CA ASP A 209 -16.46 -19.77 8.45
C ASP A 209 -16.14 -19.93 6.95
N ILE A 210 -16.13 -21.17 6.46
CA ILE A 210 -15.84 -21.51 5.05
C ILE A 210 -16.80 -20.80 4.08
N GLU A 211 -18.02 -20.49 4.51
CA GLU A 211 -19.02 -19.77 3.70
C GLU A 211 -18.74 -18.27 3.53
N CYS A 212 -17.98 -17.63 4.44
CA CYS A 212 -17.62 -16.20 4.35
C CYS A 212 -16.52 -15.89 3.32
N ARG A 213 -15.80 -16.90 2.83
CA ARG A 213 -14.72 -16.72 1.84
C ARG A 213 -15.23 -16.31 0.45
N SER A 214 -16.47 -16.64 0.10
CA SER A 214 -17.00 -16.43 -1.26
C SER A 214 -17.51 -15.00 -1.50
N SER A 215 -18.09 -14.36 -0.49
CA SER A 215 -18.78 -13.06 -0.64
C SER A 215 -17.86 -11.84 -0.49
N SER A 216 -16.65 -12.02 0.04
CA SER A 216 -15.70 -10.94 0.36
C SER A 216 -14.62 -10.71 -0.72
N LEU A 217 -14.53 -11.59 -1.71
CA LEU A 217 -13.56 -11.46 -2.80
C LEU A 217 -14.01 -10.42 -3.83
N ARG A 218 -13.03 -9.74 -4.43
CA ARG A 218 -13.26 -8.82 -5.53
C ARG A 218 -13.87 -9.59 -6.70
N ASN A 219 -15.12 -9.28 -7.03
CA ASN A 219 -15.74 -9.81 -8.25
C ASN A 219 -15.03 -9.23 -9.48
N LEU A 220 -14.12 -10.00 -10.09
CA LEU A 220 -13.30 -9.56 -11.23
C LEU A 220 -14.11 -9.26 -12.50
N ARG A 221 -15.33 -9.81 -12.64
CA ARG A 221 -16.22 -9.47 -13.76
C ARG A 221 -16.77 -8.05 -13.61
N ARG A 222 -17.12 -7.66 -12.38
CA ARG A 222 -17.67 -6.33 -12.08
C ARG A 222 -16.57 -5.28 -11.84
N TYR A 223 -15.47 -5.69 -11.23
CA TYR A 223 -14.36 -4.84 -10.83
C TYR A 223 -13.07 -5.35 -11.47
N SER A 224 -12.95 -5.19 -12.78
CA SER A 224 -11.75 -5.60 -13.50
C SER A 224 -10.50 -4.86 -13.01
N PRO A 225 -9.29 -5.43 -13.16
CA PRO A 225 -8.04 -4.76 -12.81
C PRO A 225 -7.93 -3.34 -13.39
N GLY A 226 -7.43 -2.42 -12.57
CA GLY A 226 -7.26 -1.01 -12.93
C GLY A 226 -8.53 -0.16 -12.92
N ILE A 227 -9.71 -0.71 -12.61
CA ILE A 227 -10.97 0.05 -12.58
C ILE A 227 -10.96 1.16 -11.51
N VAL A 228 -10.36 0.91 -10.35
CA VAL A 228 -10.26 1.85 -9.23
C VAL A 228 -9.29 2.97 -9.59
N LYS A 229 -8.12 2.63 -10.17
CA LYS A 229 -7.17 3.63 -10.69
C LYS A 229 -7.80 4.50 -11.77
N ARG A 230 -8.50 3.92 -12.74
CA ARG A 230 -9.18 4.67 -13.81
C ARG A 230 -10.27 5.59 -13.25
N ALA A 231 -11.07 5.11 -12.30
CA ALA A 231 -12.08 5.93 -11.62
C ALA A 231 -11.43 7.11 -10.88
N TRP A 232 -10.30 6.88 -10.21
CA TRP A 232 -9.51 7.95 -9.61
C TRP A 232 -9.04 8.96 -10.66
N GLN A 233 -8.40 8.54 -11.75
CA GLN A 233 -7.81 9.49 -12.70
C GLN A 233 -8.84 10.35 -13.45
N LYS A 234 -10.03 9.81 -13.78
CA LYS A 234 -11.08 10.53 -14.52
C LYS A 234 -11.53 11.85 -13.87
N GLN A 235 -11.51 11.94 -12.54
CA GLN A 235 -11.94 13.16 -11.84
C GLN A 235 -10.89 14.28 -11.88
N GLN A 236 -9.59 13.96 -12.03
CA GLN A 236 -8.55 14.98 -12.16
C GLN A 236 -8.66 15.79 -13.45
N GLN A 237 -9.34 15.25 -14.46
CA GLN A 237 -9.54 15.88 -15.76
C GLN A 237 -10.79 16.76 -15.85
N ARG A 238 -11.64 16.78 -14.81
CA ARG A 238 -12.75 17.74 -14.77
C ARG A 238 -12.23 19.03 -14.11
N PRO A 239 -12.10 20.16 -14.84
CA PRO A 239 -11.86 21.44 -14.19
C PRO A 239 -12.97 21.67 -13.16
N GLU A 240 -12.61 22.17 -11.98
CA GLU A 240 -13.57 22.52 -10.95
C GLU A 240 -14.59 23.49 -11.55
N THR A 241 -15.75 22.98 -11.97
CA THR A 241 -16.93 23.81 -12.13
C THR A 241 -17.24 24.32 -10.74
N ARG A 242 -16.76 25.54 -10.46
CA ARG A 242 -17.17 26.39 -9.36
C ARG A 242 -18.68 26.27 -9.25
N TRP A 243 -19.16 25.53 -8.25
CA TRP A 243 -20.52 25.69 -7.77
C TRP A 243 -20.54 27.07 -7.10
N SER A 244 -20.77 28.11 -7.90
CA SER A 244 -21.20 29.41 -7.40
C SER A 244 -22.56 29.17 -6.76
N TRP A 245 -22.56 29.03 -5.44
CA TRP A 245 -23.77 29.22 -4.65
C TRP A 245 -24.24 30.65 -4.93
N LEU A 246 -25.25 30.79 -5.78
CA LEU A 246 -26.06 31.99 -5.87
C LEU A 246 -26.66 32.21 -4.47
N LYS A 247 -26.25 33.31 -3.83
CA LYS A 247 -27.06 34.04 -2.87
C LYS A 247 -27.59 35.27 -3.58
#